data_AF-A0A8C5RSW4-F1
#
_entry.id   AF-A0A8C5RSW4-F1
#
_cell.length_a   1.000
_cell.length_b   1.000
_cell.length_c   1.000
_cell.angle_alpha   90.00
_cell.angle_beta   90.00
_cell.angle_gamma   90.00
#
_symmetry.space_group_name_H-M   'P 1'
#
loop_
_entity.id
_entity.type
_entity.pdbx_description
1 polymer ?
#
loop_
_entity_poly.entity_id
_entity_poly.type
_entity_poly.pdbx_seq_one_letter_code
_entity_poly.pdbx_strand_id
1 'polypeptide(L)'
;MICLLGPSYKEMHLAEKVTNNLKELAQQVAPGDIVSTYGIRKAMGISLPASEKTGSLVDFTEGEYNQNPKDLLGATCQHYPS
;
A
#
# COMPACT_ATOMS: atom_id res chain seq x y z
N MET A 1 -16.90 -7.09 -21.06
CA MET A 1 -18.24 -6.55 -20.77
C MET A 1 -18.04 -5.23 -20.04
N ILE A 2 -18.39 -4.10 -20.65
CA ILE A 2 -18.34 -2.80 -19.96
C ILE A 2 -19.76 -2.49 -19.49
N CYS A 3 -19.95 -2.20 -18.21
CA CYS A 3 -21.26 -1.80 -17.70
C CYS A 3 -21.58 -0.41 -18.25
N LEU A 4 -22.47 -0.33 -19.26
CA LEU A 4 -22.93 0.94 -19.86
C LEU A 4 -23.91 1.72 -18.97
N LEU A 5 -24.43 1.09 -17.93
CA LEU A 5 -25.28 1.72 -16.92
C LEU A 5 -24.40 2.09 -15.73
N GLY A 6 -24.41 3.37 -15.34
CA GLY A 6 -23.72 3.86 -14.16
C GLY A 6 -24.23 3.22 -12.87
N PRO A 7 -23.58 3.51 -11.73
CA PRO A 7 -23.98 2.96 -10.44
C PRO A 7 -25.43 3.34 -10.09
N SER A 8 -26.10 2.43 -9.39
CA SER A 8 -27.41 2.68 -8.79
C SER A 8 -27.34 3.82 -7.76
N TYR A 9 -28.47 4.51 -7.54
CA TYR A 9 -28.60 5.49 -6.46
C TYR A 9 -28.17 4.93 -5.10
N LYS A 10 -28.47 3.66 -4.82
CA LYS A 10 -28.06 3.00 -3.56
C LYS A 10 -26.54 2.84 -3.47
N GLU A 11 -25.90 2.46 -4.57
CA GLU A 11 -24.45 2.29 -4.64
C GLU A 11 -23.74 3.63 -4.52
N MET A 12 -24.26 4.66 -5.20
CA MET A 12 -23.77 6.04 -5.08
C MET A 12 -23.84 6.56 -3.64
N HIS A 13 -25.01 6.43 -2.99
CA HIS A 13 -25.21 6.88 -1.61
C HIS A 13 -24.32 6.13 -0.61
N LEU A 14 -24.10 4.84 -0.84
CA LEU A 14 -23.18 4.05 -0.02
C LEU A 14 -21.73 4.52 -0.20
N ALA A 15 -21.30 4.73 -1.46
CA ALA A 15 -19.96 5.22 -1.76
C ALA A 15 -19.71 6.59 -1.12
N GLU A 16 -20.68 7.50 -1.17
CA GLU A 16 -20.60 8.81 -0.52
C GLU A 16 -20.43 8.68 1.00
N LYS A 17 -21.25 7.85 1.65
CA LYS A 17 -21.14 7.60 3.10
C LYS A 17 -19.77 7.03 3.49
N VAL A 18 -19.31 6.01 2.77
CA VAL A 18 -18.00 5.40 3.04
C VAL A 18 -16.88 6.43 2.83
N THR A 19 -16.95 7.20 1.75
CA THR A 19 -15.95 8.25 1.44
C THR A 19 -15.92 9.33 2.51
N ASN A 20 -17.08 9.80 2.98
CA ASN A 20 -17.17 10.82 4.03
C ASN A 20 -16.60 10.30 5.35
N ASN A 21 -16.94 9.07 5.76
CA ASN A 21 -16.38 8.46 6.96
C ASN A 21 -14.85 8.35 6.87
N LEU A 22 -14.34 7.86 5.72
CA LEU A 22 -12.90 7.74 5.52
C LEU A 22 -12.20 9.10 5.53
N LYS A 23 -12.80 10.13 4.93
CA LYS A 23 -12.27 11.50 4.97
C LYS A 23 -12.15 12.01 6.41
N GLU A 24 -13.22 11.88 7.19
CA GLU A 24 -13.26 12.34 8.58
C GLU A 24 -12.21 11.64 9.46
N LEU A 25 -11.98 10.35 9.25
CA LEU A 25 -10.98 9.58 9.98
C LEU A 25 -9.56 9.88 9.51
N ALA A 26 -9.33 9.85 8.20
CA ALA A 26 -7.98 9.96 7.63
C ALA A 26 -7.40 11.37 7.70
N GLN A 27 -8.22 12.43 7.76
CA GLN A 27 -7.73 13.80 7.89
C GLN A 27 -7.08 14.11 9.24
N GLN A 28 -7.29 13.27 10.26
CA GLN A 28 -6.79 13.47 11.63
C GLN A 28 -5.38 12.91 11.85
N VAL A 29 -4.85 12.18 10.87
CA VAL A 29 -3.56 11.49 10.94
C VAL A 29 -2.71 11.84 9.73
N ALA A 30 -1.39 11.64 9.83
CA ALA A 30 -0.54 11.80 8.67
C ALA A 30 -0.75 10.60 7.72
N PRO A 31 -0.59 10.77 6.38
CA PRO A 31 -0.69 9.65 5.45
C PRO A 31 0.23 8.47 5.80
N GLY A 32 1.41 8.77 6.37
CA GLY A 32 2.38 7.76 6.83
C GLY A 32 1.90 6.89 8.00
N ASP A 33 0.85 7.32 8.73
CA ASP A 33 0.27 6.55 9.84
C ASP A 33 -0.67 5.44 9.33
N ILE A 34 -1.18 5.57 8.11
CA ILE A 34 -2.13 4.61 7.49
C ILE A 34 -1.44 3.76 6.43
N VAL A 35 -0.54 4.35 5.64
CA VAL A 35 0.13 3.68 4.51
C VAL A 35 1.65 3.85 4.58
N SER A 36 2.38 2.85 4.08
CA SER A 36 3.83 2.91 4.00
C SER A 36 4.30 4.04 3.07
N THR A 37 5.54 4.52 3.26
CA THR A 37 6.14 5.50 2.34
C THR A 37 6.21 4.98 0.90
N TYR A 38 6.31 3.67 0.70
CA TYR A 38 6.21 3.03 -0.61
C TYR A 38 4.80 3.21 -1.21
N GLY A 39 3.75 2.93 -0.44
CA GLY A 39 2.36 3.13 -0.87
C GLY A 39 2.07 4.59 -1.23
N ILE A 40 2.58 5.54 -0.46
CA ILE A 40 2.45 6.98 -0.75
C ILE A 40 3.11 7.31 -2.09
N ARG A 41 4.37 6.89 -2.30
CA ARG A 41 5.08 7.13 -3.56
C ARG A 41 4.36 6.51 -4.75
N LYS A 42 3.91 5.25 -4.61
CA LYS A 42 3.16 4.54 -5.63
C LYS A 42 1.86 5.28 -6.00
N ALA A 43 1.11 5.77 -5.01
CA ALA A 43 -0.10 6.55 -5.22
C ALA A 43 0.17 7.92 -5.88
N MET A 44 1.32 8.55 -5.61
CA MET A 44 1.74 9.80 -6.23
C MET A 44 2.40 9.61 -7.61
N GLY A 45 2.50 8.38 -8.14
CA GLY A 45 3.16 8.11 -9.42
C GLY A 45 4.69 8.29 -9.37
N ILE A 46 5.29 8.27 -8.18
CA ILE A 46 6.73 8.40 -7.98
C ILE A 46 7.35 7.01 -8.03
N SER A 47 8.15 6.74 -9.07
CA SER A 47 9.06 5.62 -9.11
C SER A 47 10.41 6.01 -8.50
N LEU A 48 10.96 5.14 -7.66
CA LEU A 48 12.36 5.24 -7.28
C LEU A 48 13.17 4.34 -8.21
N PRO A 49 14.35 4.77 -8.69
CA PRO A 49 15.28 3.86 -9.31
C PRO A 49 15.57 2.73 -8.32
N ALA A 50 15.73 1.50 -8.83
CA ALA A 50 15.99 0.32 -8.00
C ALA A 50 17.31 0.50 -7.23
N SER A 51 17.23 1.08 -6.04
CA SER A 51 18.35 1.20 -5.11
C SER A 51 17.90 0.54 -3.82
N GLU A 52 18.46 -0.66 -3.66
CA GLU A 52 18.61 -1.51 -2.48
C GLU A 52 17.44 -1.56 -1.49
N LYS A 53 16.84 -2.76 -1.43
CA LYS A 53 15.86 -3.22 -0.43
C LYS A 53 16.28 -2.77 0.98
N THR A 54 15.79 -1.61 1.39
CA THR A 54 15.96 -1.12 2.75
C THR A 54 14.64 -1.35 3.48
N GLY A 55 14.64 -2.34 4.37
CA GLY A 55 13.59 -2.55 5.37
C GLY A 55 12.47 -3.49 4.91
N SER A 56 12.24 -4.50 5.74
CA SER A 56 11.12 -5.44 5.73
C SER A 56 9.76 -4.74 5.60
N LEU A 57 9.34 -4.44 4.37
CA LEU A 57 7.97 -4.07 4.04
C LEU A 57 7.24 -5.36 3.70
N VAL A 58 6.50 -5.92 4.67
CA VAL A 58 5.54 -6.99 4.38
C VAL A 58 4.32 -6.30 3.77
N ASP A 59 4.20 -6.39 2.45
CA ASP A 59 3.04 -5.89 1.73
C ASP A 59 1.91 -6.93 1.80
N PHE A 60 0.89 -6.67 2.61
CA PHE A 60 -0.29 -7.53 2.72
C PHE A 60 -1.24 -7.41 1.51
N THR A 61 -0.89 -6.63 0.47
CA THR A 61 -1.68 -6.51 -0.77
C THR A 61 -1.12 -7.31 -1.94
N GLU A 62 0.04 -7.94 -1.79
CA GLU A 62 0.58 -8.85 -2.79
C GLU A 62 0.02 -10.25 -2.59
N GLY A 63 -1.10 -10.54 -3.27
CA GLY A 63 -1.46 -11.91 -3.59
C GLY A 63 -0.28 -12.58 -4.28
N GLU A 64 0.14 -13.71 -3.73
CA GLU A 64 1.30 -14.52 -4.09
C GLU A 64 1.39 -14.79 -5.62
N TYR A 65 2.28 -14.08 -6.33
CA TYR A 65 2.77 -14.50 -7.64
C TYR A 65 4.29 -14.74 -7.59
N ASN A 66 4.61 -15.98 -7.23
CA ASN A 66 5.78 -16.77 -7.62
C ASN A 66 6.97 -16.00 -8.20
N GLN A 67 7.94 -15.66 -7.36
CA GLN A 67 9.34 -15.60 -7.77
C GLN A 67 10.10 -16.71 -7.04
N ASN A 68 10.61 -17.64 -7.84
CA ASN A 68 11.23 -18.90 -7.44
C ASN A 68 12.24 -18.73 -6.29
N PRO A 69 12.16 -19.56 -5.22
CA PRO A 69 13.09 -19.53 -4.12
C PRO A 69 14.37 -20.29 -4.51
N LYS A 70 15.40 -19.55 -4.88
CA LYS A 70 16.78 -20.04 -4.81
C LYS A 70 17.54 -18.99 -4.02
N ASP A 71 18.21 -19.45 -2.99
CA ASP A 71 19.24 -18.75 -2.23
C ASP A 71 18.75 -17.93 -1.04
N LEU A 72 17.97 -18.62 -0.21
CA LEU A 72 17.95 -18.40 1.23
C LEU A 72 19.32 -18.82 1.80
N LEU A 73 20.32 -17.92 1.85
CA LEU A 73 21.52 -18.18 2.63
C LEU A 73 22.21 -16.89 3.06
N GLY A 74 22.22 -16.63 4.38
CA GLY A 74 23.06 -15.59 4.96
C GLY A 74 22.49 -14.96 6.21
N ALA A 75 22.21 -15.75 7.23
CA ALA A 75 22.12 -15.22 8.58
C ALA A 75 23.43 -14.49 8.94
N THR A 76 23.37 -13.29 9.49
CA THR A 76 23.98 -12.95 10.79
C THR A 76 23.73 -11.49 11.17
N CYS A 77 23.58 -11.30 12.48
CA CYS A 77 23.47 -10.05 13.21
C CYS A 77 24.65 -9.10 12.94
N GLN A 78 24.51 -7.79 13.21
CA GLN A 78 25.25 -7.10 14.29
C GLN A 78 24.72 -5.67 14.53
N HIS A 79 24.71 -5.34 15.82
CA HIS A 79 24.39 -4.10 16.51
C HIS A 79 25.33 -2.95 16.09
N TYR A 80 24.81 -1.78 15.72
CA TYR A 80 25.61 -0.56 15.58
C TYR A 80 25.49 0.29 16.85
N PRO A 81 26.61 0.65 17.50
CA PRO A 81 26.57 1.55 18.65
C PRO A 81 26.42 3.01 18.19
N SER A 82 25.96 3.81 19.16
CA SER A 82 25.56 5.23 19.14
C SER A 82 26.25 6.16 18.15
#